data_AF-A0AAP6JG99-F1
#
_entry.id   AF-A0AAP6JG99-F1
#
_cell.length_a   1.000
_cell.length_b   1.000
_cell.length_c   1.000
_cell.angle_alpha   90.00
_cell.angle_beta   90.00
_cell.angle_gamma   90.00
#
_symmetry.space_group_name_H-M   'P 1'
#
loop_
_entity.id
_entity.type
_entity.pdbx_description
1 polymer ?
#
loop_
_entity_poly.entity_id
_entity_poly.type
_entity_poly.pdbx_seq_one_letter_code
_entity_poly.pdbx_strand_id
1 'polypeptide(L)'
;VPFGEFFPVPDFVRNWMRMMNLPYSDFERGGLDQEPLTIGGHPVGASICYEDVFPRVIRPPLPEATLLVNVSNDAWFGESIAPHQHLEIARMRSLESGREMLRATNTGVSAIIDHQGRVRERLPQFETDALVGEFQHREGATPFVLTGNWINVPVFLLLIGLGVWLGRVRGKGQSFCCRSGFIRDRGSVKALIADESAPTTAYSRASARASASMRRTTD
;
A
#
# COMPACT_ATOMS: atom_id res chain seq x y z
N VAL A 1 -16.67 -4.67 -1.95
CA VAL A 1 -15.61 -5.24 -2.80
C VAL A 1 -16.18 -5.96 -4.03
N PRO A 2 -15.55 -5.86 -5.22
CA PRO A 2 -15.98 -6.61 -6.41
C PRO A 2 -15.96 -8.12 -6.18
N PHE A 3 -16.94 -8.83 -6.71
CA PHE A 3 -17.15 -10.29 -6.62
C PHE A 3 -17.40 -10.85 -5.21
N GLY A 4 -17.16 -10.06 -4.14
CA GLY A 4 -17.56 -10.41 -2.77
C GLY A 4 -18.86 -9.75 -2.34
N GLU A 5 -19.02 -8.45 -2.63
CA GLU A 5 -20.22 -7.67 -2.26
C GLU A 5 -21.10 -7.28 -3.45
N PHE A 6 -20.52 -7.20 -4.65
CA PHE A 6 -21.29 -6.92 -5.86
C PHE A 6 -20.60 -7.53 -7.08
N PHE A 7 -21.36 -7.87 -8.11
CA PHE A 7 -20.82 -8.41 -9.35
C PHE A 7 -20.68 -7.33 -10.43
N PRO A 8 -19.47 -6.93 -10.85
CA PRO A 8 -19.28 -5.91 -11.89
C PRO A 8 -19.42 -6.49 -13.31
N VAL A 9 -20.51 -7.20 -13.60
CA VAL A 9 -20.74 -7.85 -14.90
C VAL A 9 -21.94 -7.25 -15.64
N PRO A 10 -21.99 -7.37 -16.98
CA PRO A 10 -23.17 -6.93 -17.75
C PRO A 10 -24.44 -7.70 -17.37
N ASP A 11 -25.61 -7.10 -17.61
CA ASP A 11 -26.89 -7.67 -17.20
C ASP A 11 -27.21 -9.03 -17.83
N PHE A 12 -26.73 -9.29 -19.06
CA PHE A 12 -26.91 -10.60 -19.68
C PHE A 12 -26.17 -11.71 -18.91
N VAL A 13 -25.01 -11.40 -18.34
CA VAL A 13 -24.26 -12.34 -17.48
C VAL A 13 -25.00 -12.54 -16.16
N ARG A 14 -25.55 -11.46 -15.57
CA ARG A 14 -26.38 -11.57 -14.35
C ARG A 14 -27.59 -12.47 -14.56
N ASN A 15 -28.29 -12.30 -15.67
CA ASN A 15 -29.43 -13.12 -16.03
C ASN A 15 -29.04 -14.59 -16.20
N TRP A 16 -27.89 -14.86 -16.83
CA TRP A 16 -27.34 -16.21 -16.93
C TRP A 16 -26.99 -16.80 -15.56
N MET A 17 -26.31 -16.05 -14.68
CA MET A 17 -26.02 -16.50 -13.32
C MET A 17 -27.29 -16.83 -12.53
N ARG A 18 -28.33 -15.99 -12.65
CA ARG A 18 -29.65 -16.23 -12.05
C ARG A 18 -30.29 -17.51 -12.60
N MET A 19 -30.22 -17.77 -13.91
CA MET A 19 -30.74 -19.02 -14.50
C MET A 19 -30.00 -20.25 -14.00
N MET A 20 -28.69 -20.12 -13.73
CA MET A 20 -27.84 -21.20 -13.21
C MET A 20 -27.92 -21.34 -11.68
N ASN A 21 -28.80 -20.58 -11.01
CA ASN A 21 -28.94 -20.53 -9.55
C ASN A 21 -27.62 -20.20 -8.81
N LEU A 22 -26.77 -19.37 -9.41
CA LEU A 22 -25.55 -18.84 -8.80
C LEU A 22 -25.86 -17.60 -7.95
N PRO A 23 -25.06 -17.27 -6.92
CA PRO A 23 -25.24 -16.04 -6.14
C PRO A 23 -25.23 -14.80 -7.05
N TYR A 24 -26.23 -13.93 -6.88
CA TYR A 24 -26.42 -12.75 -7.73
C TYR A 24 -26.87 -11.49 -6.97
N SER A 25 -26.93 -11.56 -5.64
CA SER A 25 -27.32 -10.44 -4.78
C SER A 25 -26.14 -9.48 -4.59
N ASP A 26 -26.41 -8.19 -4.77
CA ASP A 26 -25.44 -7.11 -4.58
C ASP A 26 -25.80 -6.30 -3.32
N PHE A 27 -24.77 -5.79 -2.64
CA PHE A 27 -24.94 -4.67 -1.70
C PHE A 27 -25.11 -3.35 -2.46
N GLU A 28 -25.81 -2.41 -1.85
CA GLU A 28 -25.93 -1.04 -2.35
C GLU A 28 -24.78 -0.15 -1.84
N ARG A 29 -24.39 0.84 -2.63
CA ARG A 29 -23.33 1.79 -2.28
C ARG A 29 -23.88 2.93 -1.45
N GLY A 30 -23.18 3.28 -0.37
CA GLY A 30 -23.42 4.52 0.37
C GLY A 30 -23.02 5.76 -0.44
N GLY A 31 -23.49 6.92 0.01
CA GLY A 31 -23.00 8.22 -0.48
C GLY A 31 -21.54 8.47 -0.07
N LEU A 32 -20.83 9.34 -0.81
CA LEU A 32 -19.43 9.67 -0.50
C LEU A 32 -19.28 10.76 0.57
N ASP A 33 -20.30 11.62 0.72
CA ASP A 33 -20.31 12.72 1.68
C ASP A 33 -21.19 12.33 2.88
N GLN A 34 -20.70 11.35 3.65
CA GLN A 34 -21.38 10.91 4.87
C GLN A 34 -20.90 11.75 6.07
N GLU A 35 -21.86 12.20 6.87
CA GLU A 35 -21.56 12.87 8.13
C GLU A 35 -20.85 11.90 9.11
N PRO A 36 -19.93 12.40 9.95
CA PRO A 36 -19.30 11.60 10.99
C PRO A 36 -20.34 10.99 11.94
N LEU A 37 -20.07 9.77 12.44
CA LEU A 37 -20.87 9.18 13.51
C LEU A 37 -20.67 9.95 14.80
N THR A 38 -21.72 10.10 15.61
CA THR A 38 -21.59 10.69 16.96
C THR A 38 -21.50 9.58 18.00
N ILE A 39 -20.34 9.46 18.66
CA ILE A 39 -20.10 8.46 19.71
C ILE A 39 -19.64 9.19 20.97
N GLY A 40 -20.36 9.02 22.08
CA GLY A 40 -20.03 9.71 23.33
C GLY A 40 -20.04 11.24 23.24
N GLY A 41 -20.78 11.81 22.28
CA GLY A 41 -20.80 13.25 22.00
C GLY A 41 -19.69 13.76 21.09
N HIS A 42 -18.82 12.87 20.60
CA HIS A 42 -17.72 13.22 19.70
C HIS A 42 -17.98 12.71 18.27
N PRO A 43 -17.66 13.51 17.23
CA PRO A 43 -17.72 13.07 15.84
C PRO A 43 -16.59 12.08 15.54
N VAL A 44 -16.91 10.99 14.85
CA VAL A 44 -16.03 9.86 14.54
C VAL A 44 -16.13 9.52 13.06
N GLY A 45 -14.98 9.49 12.39
CA GLY A 45 -14.88 9.03 11.01
C GLY A 45 -14.87 7.52 10.97
N ALA A 46 -15.93 6.91 10.44
CA ALA A 46 -16.05 5.46 10.34
C ALA A 46 -15.66 4.97 8.95
N SER A 47 -15.07 3.78 8.90
CA SER A 47 -14.75 3.07 7.66
C SER A 47 -14.95 1.57 7.86
N ILE A 48 -15.33 0.89 6.79
CA ILE A 48 -15.61 -0.55 6.82
C ILE A 48 -14.56 -1.27 5.99
N CYS A 49 -13.89 -2.24 6.62
CA CYS A 49 -12.99 -3.16 5.98
C CYS A 49 -11.96 -2.43 5.09
N TYR A 50 -12.06 -2.66 3.78
CA TYR A 50 -11.12 -2.21 2.75
C TYR A 50 -11.20 -0.70 2.42
N GLU A 51 -12.13 0.03 3.01
CA GLU A 51 -12.32 1.46 2.76
C GLU A 51 -11.15 2.33 3.26
N ASP A 52 -10.46 1.91 4.33
CA ASP A 52 -9.28 2.61 4.87
C ASP A 52 -8.11 2.69 3.87
N VAL A 53 -8.06 1.80 2.89
CA VAL A 53 -7.09 1.83 1.81
C VAL A 53 -7.27 3.06 0.92
N PHE A 54 -8.48 3.60 0.85
CA PHE A 54 -8.81 4.72 -0.02
C PHE A 54 -8.88 6.04 0.76
N PRO A 55 -7.89 6.94 0.61
CA PRO A 55 -7.93 8.21 1.33
C PRO A 55 -9.12 9.09 0.93
N ARG A 56 -9.69 8.88 -0.27
CA ARG A 56 -10.90 9.58 -0.73
C ARG A 56 -12.14 9.25 0.13
N VAL A 57 -12.19 8.08 0.75
CA VAL A 57 -13.29 7.64 1.62
C VAL A 57 -13.06 8.08 3.06
N ILE A 58 -11.80 8.15 3.49
CA ILE A 58 -11.44 8.52 4.88
C ILE A 58 -11.42 10.04 5.11
N ARG A 59 -11.13 10.84 4.08
CA ARG A 59 -10.99 12.30 4.20
C ARG A 59 -12.30 13.10 4.37
N PRO A 60 -13.44 12.74 3.75
CA PRO A 60 -14.68 13.54 3.82
C PRO A 60 -15.15 13.93 5.24
N PRO A 61 -15.14 13.04 6.26
CA PRO A 61 -15.56 13.42 7.61
C PRO A 61 -14.53 14.28 8.37
N LEU A 62 -13.40 14.64 7.75
CA LEU A 62 -12.33 15.44 8.37
C LEU A 62 -12.38 16.89 7.83
N PRO A 63 -12.09 17.89 8.69
CA PRO A 63 -11.49 17.80 10.03
C PRO A 63 -12.46 17.57 11.19
N GLU A 64 -13.77 17.51 10.96
CA GLU A 64 -14.79 17.46 12.00
C GLU A 64 -14.65 16.21 12.87
N ALA A 65 -14.41 15.04 12.26
CA ALA A 65 -14.13 13.81 12.97
C ALA A 65 -12.89 13.97 13.86
N THR A 66 -13.04 13.61 15.13
CA THR A 66 -11.99 13.70 16.16
C THR A 66 -11.22 12.41 16.36
N LEU A 67 -11.72 11.31 15.79
CA LEU A 67 -11.19 9.96 15.88
C LEU A 67 -11.55 9.20 14.59
N LEU A 68 -10.74 8.22 14.21
CA LEU A 68 -11.08 7.27 13.16
C LEU A 68 -11.42 5.90 13.75
N VAL A 69 -12.39 5.22 13.15
CA VAL A 69 -12.74 3.84 13.45
C VAL A 69 -12.75 3.03 12.16
N ASN A 70 -12.09 1.88 12.19
CA ASN A 70 -12.18 0.90 11.13
C ASN A 70 -12.70 -0.43 11.70
N VAL A 71 -13.78 -0.94 11.12
CA VAL A 71 -14.33 -2.25 11.47
C VAL A 71 -14.15 -3.18 10.28
N SER A 72 -13.37 -4.25 10.44
CA SER A 72 -13.01 -5.16 9.34
C SER A 72 -13.27 -6.63 9.67
N ASN A 73 -13.38 -7.43 8.61
CA ASN A 73 -13.32 -8.89 8.68
C ASN A 73 -12.20 -9.39 7.77
N ASP A 74 -11.03 -9.63 8.37
CA ASP A 74 -9.84 -10.08 7.64
C ASP A 74 -9.74 -11.62 7.57
N ALA A 75 -10.78 -12.36 7.99
CA ALA A 75 -10.76 -13.82 8.01
C ALA A 75 -10.54 -14.45 6.63
N TRP A 76 -10.96 -13.76 5.57
CA TRP A 76 -10.76 -14.17 4.18
C TRP A 76 -9.29 -14.36 3.79
N PHE A 77 -8.37 -13.69 4.50
CA PHE A 77 -6.94 -13.73 4.21
C PHE A 77 -6.17 -14.79 4.99
N GLY A 78 -6.77 -15.41 6.01
CA GLY A 78 -6.12 -16.40 6.87
C GLY A 78 -4.76 -15.94 7.40
N GLU A 79 -3.84 -16.89 7.64
CA GLU A 79 -2.48 -16.63 8.15
C GLU A 79 -1.51 -16.04 7.11
N SER A 80 -2.02 -15.28 6.14
CA SER A 80 -1.19 -14.61 5.14
C SER A 80 -0.62 -13.28 5.65
N ILE A 81 0.20 -12.63 4.83
CA ILE A 81 0.73 -11.30 5.12
C ILE A 81 -0.30 -10.17 4.93
N ALA A 82 -1.45 -10.44 4.32
CA ALA A 82 -2.39 -9.41 3.91
C ALA A 82 -2.99 -8.61 5.09
N PRO A 83 -3.39 -9.20 6.22
CA PRO A 83 -3.88 -8.43 7.37
C PRO A 83 -2.81 -7.48 7.94
N HIS A 84 -1.53 -7.87 7.87
CA HIS A 84 -0.42 -7.00 8.28
C HIS A 84 -0.22 -5.84 7.31
N GLN A 85 -0.32 -6.06 6.00
CA GLN A 85 -0.28 -4.99 5.01
C GLN A 85 -1.46 -4.02 5.18
N HIS A 86 -2.65 -4.56 5.47
CA HIS A 86 -3.85 -3.76 5.73
C HIS A 86 -3.67 -2.88 6.97
N LEU A 87 -3.09 -3.42 8.05
CA LEU A 87 -2.71 -2.65 9.23
C LEU A 87 -1.75 -1.50 8.90
N GLU A 88 -0.71 -1.73 8.09
CA GLU A 88 0.23 -0.68 7.69
C GLU A 88 -0.46 0.47 6.95
N ILE A 89 -1.48 0.16 6.15
CA ILE A 89 -2.27 1.17 5.45
C ILE A 89 -3.16 1.95 6.44
N ALA A 90 -3.79 1.26 7.40
CA ALA A 90 -4.55 1.88 8.47
C ALA A 90 -3.68 2.85 9.32
N ARG A 91 -2.42 2.47 9.56
CA ARG A 91 -1.43 3.35 10.21
C ARG A 91 -1.19 4.63 9.42
N MET A 92 -1.09 4.54 8.10
CA MET A 92 -0.93 5.72 7.25
C MET A 92 -2.15 6.65 7.29
N ARG A 93 -3.37 6.13 7.38
CA ARG A 93 -4.58 6.97 7.55
C ARG A 93 -4.55 7.78 8.84
N SER A 94 -4.06 7.18 9.92
CA SER A 94 -3.90 7.86 11.22
C SER A 94 -2.86 8.99 11.12
N LEU A 95 -1.70 8.70 10.52
CA LEU A 95 -0.63 9.67 10.29
C LEU A 95 -1.06 10.84 9.38
N GLU A 96 -1.73 10.54 8.28
CA GLU A 96 -2.20 11.52 7.30
C GLU A 96 -3.24 12.48 7.88
N SER A 97 -4.20 11.95 8.64
CA SER A 97 -5.28 12.73 9.26
C SER A 97 -4.87 13.40 10.57
N GLY A 98 -3.81 12.92 11.21
CA GLY A 98 -3.45 13.32 12.57
C GLY A 98 -4.51 12.92 13.59
N ARG A 99 -5.26 11.85 13.32
CA ARG A 99 -6.26 11.25 14.22
C ARG A 99 -5.76 9.90 14.70
N GLU A 100 -6.12 9.54 15.93
CA GLU A 100 -5.97 8.16 16.37
C GLU A 100 -7.00 7.29 15.64
N MET A 101 -6.66 6.02 15.44
CA MET A 101 -7.55 5.04 14.83
C MET A 101 -7.75 3.84 15.74
N LEU A 102 -9.02 3.51 15.97
CA LEU A 102 -9.42 2.25 16.59
C LEU A 102 -9.77 1.27 15.49
N ARG A 103 -8.94 0.24 15.32
CA ARG A 103 -9.18 -0.83 14.34
C ARG A 103 -9.67 -2.07 15.08
N ALA A 104 -10.90 -2.47 14.76
CA ALA A 104 -11.52 -3.69 15.26
C ALA A 104 -11.67 -4.70 14.11
N THR A 105 -11.06 -5.87 14.26
CA THR A 105 -11.13 -6.95 13.28
C THR A 105 -11.69 -8.22 13.91
N ASN A 106 -12.32 -9.08 13.11
CA ASN A 106 -12.81 -10.38 13.57
C ASN A 106 -11.64 -11.33 13.95
N THR A 107 -10.82 -11.73 12.98
CA THR A 107 -9.67 -12.63 13.20
C THR A 107 -8.32 -12.00 12.79
N GLY A 108 -8.36 -10.77 12.30
CA GLY A 108 -7.17 -10.03 11.85
C GLY A 108 -6.45 -9.32 13.00
N VAL A 109 -5.70 -8.28 12.67
CA VAL A 109 -5.01 -7.48 13.68
C VAL A 109 -5.93 -6.34 14.17
N SER A 110 -6.50 -6.53 15.35
CA SER A 110 -7.18 -5.46 16.11
C SER A 110 -6.14 -4.60 16.84
N ALA A 111 -6.24 -3.28 16.74
CA ALA A 111 -5.19 -2.37 17.21
C ALA A 111 -5.69 -0.95 17.55
N ILE A 112 -4.99 -0.30 18.47
CA ILE A 112 -5.06 1.14 18.73
C ILE A 112 -3.85 1.79 18.09
N ILE A 113 -4.10 2.71 17.16
CA ILE A 113 -3.08 3.41 16.39
C ILE A 113 -3.09 4.89 16.77
N ASP A 114 -1.95 5.44 17.15
CA ASP A 114 -1.86 6.86 17.48
C ASP A 114 -1.86 7.78 16.24
N HIS A 115 -1.98 9.07 16.48
CA HIS A 115 -1.99 10.11 15.46
C HIS A 115 -0.68 10.23 14.64
N GLN A 116 0.40 9.56 15.05
CA GLN A 116 1.65 9.47 14.32
C GLN A 116 1.76 8.16 13.52
N GLY A 117 0.69 7.36 13.49
CA GLY A 117 0.66 6.06 12.84
C GLY A 117 1.46 4.99 13.59
N ARG A 118 1.69 5.12 14.89
CA ARG A 118 2.33 4.07 15.70
C ARG A 118 1.26 3.19 16.32
N VAL A 119 1.48 1.88 16.29
CA VAL A 119 0.61 0.92 16.98
C VAL A 119 0.96 0.98 18.46
N ARG A 120 0.04 1.49 19.28
CA ARG A 120 0.22 1.54 20.74
C ARG A 120 -0.04 0.17 21.36
N GLU A 121 -1.14 -0.44 20.95
CA GLU A 121 -1.60 -1.73 21.46
C GLU A 121 -2.22 -2.53 20.32
N ARG A 122 -2.07 -3.85 20.36
CA ARG A 122 -2.68 -4.77 19.39
C ARG A 122 -2.94 -6.13 20.00
N LEU A 123 -3.94 -6.81 19.46
CA LEU A 123 -4.19 -8.22 19.76
C LEU A 123 -3.45 -9.14 18.78
N PRO A 124 -3.10 -10.36 19.21
CA PRO A 124 -2.74 -11.44 18.30
C PRO A 124 -3.92 -11.79 17.38
N GLN A 125 -3.61 -12.36 16.21
CA GLN A 125 -4.62 -12.83 15.26
C GLN A 125 -5.20 -14.18 15.71
N PHE A 126 -6.42 -14.49 15.25
CA PHE A 126 -7.10 -15.76 15.50
C PHE A 126 -7.36 -16.11 16.98
N GLU A 127 -7.31 -15.11 17.87
CA GLU A 127 -7.64 -15.26 19.28
C GLU A 127 -8.95 -14.52 19.61
N THR A 128 -9.75 -15.09 20.51
CA THR A 128 -10.96 -14.44 21.02
C THR A 128 -10.57 -13.59 22.23
N ASP A 129 -10.47 -12.29 22.03
CA ASP A 129 -10.11 -11.34 23.07
C ASP A 129 -10.70 -9.94 22.81
N ALA A 130 -10.61 -9.05 23.78
CA ALA A 130 -11.06 -7.66 23.70
C ALA A 130 -9.91 -6.71 24.05
N LEU A 131 -9.59 -5.80 23.13
CA LEU A 131 -8.58 -4.78 23.35
C LEU A 131 -9.19 -3.61 24.11
N VAL A 132 -8.76 -3.38 25.34
CA VAL A 132 -9.17 -2.25 26.17
C VAL A 132 -7.97 -1.33 26.36
N GLY A 133 -8.07 -0.11 25.85
CA GLY A 133 -7.01 0.89 25.97
C GLY A 133 -7.56 2.31 25.87
N GLU A 134 -6.70 3.27 26.20
CA GLU A 134 -7.03 4.70 26.16
C GLU A 134 -6.66 5.31 24.80
N PHE A 135 -7.50 6.23 24.34
CA PHE A 135 -7.30 6.99 23.11
C PHE A 135 -7.59 8.47 23.32
N GLN A 136 -7.09 9.31 22.43
CA GLN A 136 -7.25 10.75 22.51
C GLN A 136 -7.99 11.31 21.29
N HIS A 137 -9.07 12.05 21.53
CA HIS A 137 -9.73 12.88 20.51
C HIS A 137 -8.81 14.02 20.08
N ARG A 138 -8.79 14.32 18.77
CA ARG A 138 -7.93 15.36 18.20
C ARG A 138 -8.69 16.27 17.26
N GLU A 139 -8.34 17.55 17.28
CA GLU A 139 -8.93 18.59 16.44
C GLU A 139 -7.88 19.20 15.50
N GLY A 140 -8.34 20.04 14.56
CA GLY A 140 -7.51 20.71 13.57
C GLY A 140 -7.30 19.89 12.30
N ALA A 141 -6.66 20.50 11.30
CA ALA A 141 -6.47 19.90 9.98
C ALA A 141 -4.99 19.79 9.63
N THR A 142 -4.55 18.61 9.23
CA THR A 142 -3.22 18.44 8.61
C THR A 142 -3.22 19.03 7.20
N PRO A 143 -2.05 19.32 6.60
CA PRO A 143 -1.97 19.72 5.20
C PRO A 143 -2.68 18.72 4.28
N PHE A 144 -2.57 17.41 4.58
CA PHE A 144 -3.24 16.37 3.84
C PHE A 144 -4.77 16.45 3.95
N VAL A 145 -5.33 16.72 5.14
CA VAL A 145 -6.79 16.91 5.28
C VAL A 145 -7.27 18.06 4.40
N LEU A 146 -6.54 19.17 4.37
CA LEU A 146 -6.89 20.35 3.59
C LEU A 146 -6.79 20.13 2.08
N THR A 147 -5.66 19.62 1.60
CA THR A 147 -5.37 19.55 0.15
C THR A 147 -5.61 18.18 -0.46
N GLY A 148 -5.74 17.13 0.36
CA GLY A 148 -5.64 15.75 -0.09
C GLY A 148 -4.36 15.51 -0.89
N ASN A 149 -4.46 14.66 -1.91
CA ASN A 149 -3.33 14.32 -2.78
C ASN A 149 -2.87 15.45 -3.71
N TRP A 150 -3.58 16.60 -3.77
CA TRP A 150 -3.19 17.72 -4.63
C TRP A 150 -1.83 18.31 -4.27
N ILE A 151 -1.38 18.13 -3.04
CA ILE A 151 -0.03 18.54 -2.59
C ILE A 151 1.09 17.87 -3.41
N ASN A 152 0.83 16.70 -4.00
CA ASN A 152 1.83 15.96 -4.77
C ASN A 152 1.97 16.47 -6.22
N VAL A 153 0.97 17.14 -6.76
CA VAL A 153 0.98 17.66 -8.15
C VAL A 153 2.17 18.60 -8.42
N PRO A 154 2.44 19.65 -7.61
CA PRO A 154 3.59 20.52 -7.86
C PRO A 154 4.93 19.77 -7.77
N VAL A 155 5.04 18.77 -6.88
CA VAL A 155 6.24 17.94 -6.77
C VAL A 155 6.47 17.14 -8.05
N PHE A 156 5.43 16.49 -8.58
CA PHE A 156 5.55 15.75 -9.84
C PHE A 156 5.88 16.66 -11.03
N LEU A 157 5.25 17.85 -11.12
CA LEU A 157 5.58 18.83 -12.16
C LEU A 157 7.04 19.29 -12.08
N LEU A 158 7.56 19.51 -10.87
CA LEU A 158 8.95 19.88 -10.66
C LEU A 158 9.91 18.76 -11.06
N LEU A 159 9.62 17.50 -10.71
CA LEU A 159 10.44 16.35 -11.09
C LEU A 159 10.46 16.14 -12.60
N ILE A 160 9.31 16.28 -13.28
CA ILE A 160 9.22 16.21 -14.74
C ILE A 160 10.01 17.36 -15.37
N GLY A 161 9.84 18.59 -14.86
CA GLY A 161 10.57 19.77 -15.33
C GLY A 161 12.09 19.59 -15.21
N LEU A 162 12.56 19.07 -14.07
CA LEU A 162 13.97 18.77 -13.82
C LEU A 162 14.50 17.69 -14.78
N GLY A 163 13.74 16.60 -14.99
CA GLY A 163 14.11 15.54 -15.92
C GLY A 163 14.26 16.05 -17.36
N VAL A 164 13.32 16.88 -17.81
CA VAL A 164 13.37 17.52 -19.13
C VAL A 164 14.56 18.48 -19.23
N TRP A 165 14.82 19.28 -18.19
CA TRP A 165 15.95 20.20 -18.15
C TRP A 165 17.29 19.46 -18.23
N LEU A 166 17.49 18.42 -17.41
CA LEU A 166 18.69 17.58 -17.43
C LEU A 166 18.88 16.88 -18.78
N GLY A 167 17.80 16.39 -19.40
CA GLY A 167 17.83 15.80 -20.73
C GLY A 167 18.31 16.78 -21.81
N ARG A 168 17.87 18.04 -21.75
CA ARG A 168 18.32 19.09 -22.67
C ARG A 168 19.77 19.49 -22.44
N VAL A 169 20.24 19.53 -21.19
CA VAL A 169 21.64 19.84 -20.86
C VAL A 169 22.58 18.71 -21.35
N ARG A 170 22.19 17.44 -21.16
CA ARG A 170 22.96 16.29 -21.65
C ARG A 170 22.96 16.18 -23.18
N GLY A 171 21.83 16.45 -23.84
CA GLY A 171 21.71 16.45 -25.31
C GLY A 171 22.57 17.51 -26.00
N LYS A 172 22.82 18.66 -25.34
CA LYS A 172 23.73 19.70 -25.85
C LYS A 172 25.21 19.34 -25.78
N GLY A 173 25.60 18.33 -24.97
CA GLY A 173 26.98 17.87 -24.83
C GLY A 173 27.46 16.88 -25.90
N GLN A 174 26.55 16.26 -26.67
CA GLN A 174 26.90 15.28 -27.71
C GLN A 174 26.89 15.85 -29.14
N SER A 175 26.41 17.08 -29.35
CA SER A 175 26.29 17.66 -30.70
C SER A 175 27.57 18.32 -31.24
N PHE A 176 28.69 18.33 -30.50
CA PHE A 176 29.90 19.07 -30.92
C PHE A 176 31.12 18.22 -31.30
N CYS A 177 31.09 16.88 -31.22
CA CYS A 177 32.27 16.05 -31.52
C CYS A 177 32.22 15.23 -32.81
N CYS A 178 31.10 15.18 -33.54
CA CYS A 178 31.02 14.47 -34.82
C CYS A 178 30.36 15.34 -35.91
N ARG A 179 31.11 16.35 -36.37
CA ARG A 179 30.84 16.99 -37.66
C ARG A 179 32.11 17.02 -38.52
N SER A 180 32.74 15.86 -38.66
CA SER A 180 33.70 15.60 -39.73
C SER A 180 33.63 14.13 -40.12
N GLY A 181 33.32 13.85 -41.39
CA GLY A 181 33.59 12.55 -42.00
C GLY A 181 32.39 11.64 -42.14
N PHE A 182 31.62 11.88 -43.21
CA PHE A 182 30.76 10.89 -43.83
C PHE A 182 31.64 9.79 -44.46
N ILE A 183 31.71 8.58 -43.87
CA ILE A 183 32.03 7.35 -44.61
C ILE A 183 31.02 6.28 -44.20
N ARG A 184 30.14 6.00 -45.14
CA ARG A 184 29.20 4.89 -45.17
C ARG A 184 30.00 3.64 -45.54
N ASP A 185 30.30 2.77 -44.57
CA ASP A 185 30.78 1.42 -44.87
C ASP A 185 29.68 0.40 -44.57
N ARG A 186 29.30 -0.33 -45.63
CA ARG A 186 28.40 -1.47 -45.59
C ARG A 186 29.29 -2.69 -45.31
N GLY A 187 29.21 -3.30 -44.14
CA GLY A 187 29.86 -4.59 -43.97
C GLY A 187 29.83 -5.17 -42.57
N SER A 188 29.25 -6.36 -42.47
CA SER A 188 29.36 -7.35 -41.39
C SER A 188 28.59 -7.08 -40.08
N VAL A 189 27.40 -7.68 -40.00
CA VAL A 189 26.77 -8.07 -38.74
C VAL A 189 27.59 -9.22 -38.17
N LYS A 190 28.39 -8.96 -37.12
CA LYS A 190 28.88 -10.04 -36.24
C LYS A 190 27.87 -10.24 -35.13
N ALA A 191 27.05 -11.27 -35.28
CA ALA A 191 26.29 -11.85 -34.19
C ALA A 191 27.29 -12.43 -33.18
N LEU A 192 27.40 -11.79 -32.01
CA LEU A 192 28.11 -12.36 -30.87
C LEU A 192 27.14 -13.32 -30.18
N ILE A 193 27.22 -14.58 -30.60
CA ILE A 193 26.71 -15.72 -29.83
C ILE A 193 27.67 -15.84 -28.64
N ALA A 194 27.15 -15.64 -27.42
CA ALA A 194 27.88 -15.98 -26.21
C ALA A 194 27.99 -17.51 -26.15
N ASP A 195 29.21 -18.00 -26.35
CA ASP A 195 29.60 -19.40 -26.15
C ASP A 195 29.63 -19.68 -24.64
N GLU A 196 28.78 -20.61 -24.23
CA GLU A 196 28.58 -21.11 -22.89
C GLU A 196 29.67 -22.12 -22.56
N SER A 197 30.89 -21.65 -22.31
CA SER A 197 32.00 -22.53 -21.88
C SER A 197 33.00 -21.83 -20.97
N ALA A 198 32.53 -21.43 -19.78
CA ALA A 198 33.40 -21.08 -18.66
C ALA A 198 33.34 -22.20 -17.57
N PRO A 199 34.49 -22.74 -17.15
CA PRO A 199 34.54 -23.94 -16.30
C PRO A 199 34.10 -23.69 -14.86
N THR A 200 33.13 -24.51 -14.43
CA THR A 200 32.62 -24.71 -13.08
C THR A 200 33.71 -25.23 -12.13
N THR A 201 34.54 -24.33 -11.59
CA THR A 201 35.44 -24.68 -10.46
C THR A 201 35.82 -23.47 -9.61
N ALA A 202 34.84 -22.75 -9.05
CA ALA A 202 35.13 -21.68 -8.09
C ALA A 202 33.98 -21.37 -7.10
N TYR A 203 33.25 -22.38 -6.60
CA TYR A 203 32.27 -22.14 -5.51
C TYR A 203 32.19 -23.24 -4.43
N SER A 204 33.08 -24.24 -4.42
CA SER A 204 33.09 -25.35 -3.45
C SER A 204 34.12 -25.22 -2.31
N ARG A 205 34.82 -24.09 -2.13
CA ARG A 205 35.85 -23.95 -1.08
C ARG A 205 35.64 -22.78 -0.09
N ALA A 206 34.42 -22.27 0.01
CA ALA A 206 34.06 -21.27 1.03
C ALA A 206 33.11 -21.79 2.13
N SER A 207 32.54 -23.00 2.02
CA SER A 207 31.63 -23.57 3.05
C SER A 207 32.29 -24.60 3.99
N ALA A 208 33.60 -24.88 3.86
CA ALA A 208 34.29 -25.88 4.69
C ALA A 208 35.26 -25.30 5.74
N ARG A 209 35.28 -23.97 5.94
CA ARG A 209 36.14 -23.31 6.97
C ARG A 209 35.40 -22.50 8.04
N ALA A 210 34.07 -22.53 8.08
CA ALA A 210 33.27 -21.92 9.15
C ALA A 210 32.67 -22.92 10.16
N SER A 211 32.80 -24.23 9.94
CA SER A 211 32.27 -25.27 10.85
C SER A 211 33.34 -25.98 11.71
N ALA A 212 34.55 -25.43 11.84
CA ALA A 212 35.65 -26.06 12.59
C ALA A 212 36.28 -25.16 13.68
N SER A 213 35.58 -24.11 14.13
CA SER A 213 36.09 -23.18 15.16
C SER A 213 35.11 -22.90 16.31
N MET A 214 34.12 -23.77 16.57
CA MET A 214 33.26 -23.61 17.76
C MET A 214 32.80 -24.95 18.38
N ARG A 215 33.66 -25.98 18.27
CA ARG A 215 33.63 -27.18 19.12
C ARG A 215 35.03 -27.44 19.65
N ARG A 216 35.47 -26.60 20.60
CA ARG A 216 36.55 -26.90 21.55
C ARG A 216 36.59 -25.83 22.67
N THR A 217 35.54 -25.80 23.46
CA THR A 217 35.57 -25.31 24.85
C THR A 217 34.64 -26.21 25.66
N THR A 218 35.19 -27.34 26.07
CA THR A 218 34.76 -28.12 27.23
C THR A 218 36.01 -28.23 28.09
N ASP A 219 36.02 -27.51 29.20
CA ASP A 219 36.23 -28.07 30.53
C ASP A 219 35.12 -27.49 31.42
#